data_AF-A0A9P6TIT1-F1
#
_entry.id   AF-A0A9P6TIT1-F1
#
_cell.length_a   1.000
_cell.length_b   1.000
_cell.length_c   1.000
_cell.angle_alpha   90.00
_cell.angle_beta   90.00
_cell.angle_gamma   90.00
#
_symmetry.space_group_name_H-M   'P 1'
#
loop_
_entity.id
_entity.type
_entity.pdbx_description
1 polymer ?
#
loop_
_entity_poly.entity_id
_entity_poly.type
_entity_poly.pdbx_seq_one_letter_code
_entity_poly.pdbx_strand_id
1 'polypeptide(L)'
;MKRFHVYDIAATSLYVASKVEETPRRIKDFVNACAQKAQKNDALRLEEDSKDFMKWKDTMLHYEVILLETLCFDLAIEHPHTHLLELQSKFNVRKAWMLLFQSLGAPLCVLYHPKVVATAALLLATNLSSEELPENWWEDVDVDIGHAHELAADMLEYYTDHYIKKASSQSPHRSQLHHQTSSNGYLSI
;
A
#
# COMPACT_ATOMS: atom_id res chain seq x y z
N MET A 1 10.17 -6.50 21.88
CA MET A 1 9.70 -5.34 21.11
C MET A 1 8.18 -5.28 21.12
N LYS A 2 7.53 -4.47 21.96
CA LYS A 2 6.18 -3.87 21.73
C LYS A 2 6.00 -2.67 22.66
N ARG A 3 6.75 -1.59 22.43
CA ARG A 3 6.59 -0.33 23.19
C ARG A 3 5.43 0.52 22.64
N PHE A 4 5.08 0.33 21.37
CA PHE A 4 4.05 1.09 20.68
C PHE A 4 3.03 0.16 19.99
N HIS A 5 1.75 0.49 20.10
CA HIS A 5 0.68 -0.28 19.45
C HIS A 5 0.57 0.11 17.97
N VAL A 6 0.47 -0.89 17.07
CA VAL A 6 0.51 -0.66 15.62
C VAL A 6 -0.62 0.27 15.14
N TYR A 7 -1.83 0.12 15.67
CA TYR A 7 -2.95 1.01 15.30
C TYR A 7 -2.72 2.46 15.69
N ASP A 8 -2.10 2.72 16.85
CA ASP A 8 -1.90 4.08 17.34
C ASP A 8 -0.84 4.79 16.48
N ILE A 9 0.25 4.09 16.17
CA ILE A 9 1.29 4.61 15.27
C ILE A 9 0.73 4.79 13.86
N ALA A 10 0.00 3.81 13.32
CA ALA A 10 -0.58 3.93 11.98
C ALA A 10 -1.56 5.13 11.86
N ALA A 11 -2.42 5.31 12.86
CA ALA A 11 -3.35 6.45 12.92
C ALA A 11 -2.60 7.78 12.94
N THR A 12 -1.58 7.86 13.79
CA THR A 12 -0.76 9.07 13.98
C THR A 12 0.06 9.38 12.74
N SER A 13 0.70 8.37 12.12
CA SER A 13 1.46 8.53 10.88
C SER A 13 0.58 9.03 9.75
N LEU A 14 -0.65 8.51 9.59
CA LEU A 14 -1.57 8.99 8.57
C LEU A 14 -2.04 10.44 8.86
N TYR A 15 -2.27 10.78 10.13
CA TYR A 15 -2.61 12.14 10.54
C TYR A 15 -1.50 13.14 10.23
N VAL A 16 -0.26 12.82 10.60
CA VAL A 16 0.93 13.64 10.30
C VAL A 16 1.13 13.76 8.80
N ALA A 17 1.09 12.65 8.05
CA ALA A 17 1.23 12.66 6.59
C ALA A 17 0.19 13.57 5.92
N SER A 18 -1.08 13.55 6.35
CA SER A 18 -2.11 14.44 5.78
C SER A 18 -1.78 15.93 5.91
N LYS A 19 -1.06 16.31 6.97
CA LYS A 19 -0.63 17.70 7.18
C LYS A 19 0.58 18.03 6.30
N VAL A 20 1.55 17.13 6.23
CA VAL A 20 2.75 17.28 5.39
C VAL A 20 2.39 17.38 3.91
N GLU A 21 1.45 16.56 3.45
CA GLU A 21 0.97 16.53 2.06
C GLU A 21 -0.05 17.63 1.73
N GLU A 22 -0.20 18.65 2.59
CA GLU A 22 -1.15 19.77 2.41
C GLU A 22 -2.59 19.31 2.11
N THR A 23 -2.98 18.16 2.65
CA THR A 23 -4.33 17.59 2.55
C THR A 23 -4.93 17.31 3.93
N PRO A 24 -4.88 18.29 4.88
CA PRO A 24 -5.24 18.03 6.26
C PRO A 24 -6.70 17.57 6.37
N ARG A 25 -6.95 16.66 7.31
CA ARG A 25 -8.28 16.21 7.71
C ARG A 25 -8.46 16.44 9.21
N ARG A 26 -9.72 16.52 9.67
CA ARG A 26 -9.98 16.74 11.09
C ARG A 26 -9.58 15.49 11.86
N ILE A 27 -9.02 15.66 13.06
CA ILE A 27 -8.63 14.54 13.93
C ILE A 27 -9.81 13.58 14.19
N LYS A 28 -11.03 14.12 14.24
CA LYS A 28 -12.27 13.33 14.36
C LYS A 28 -12.44 12.29 13.25
N ASP A 29 -12.07 12.62 12.03
CA ASP A 29 -12.21 11.72 10.88
C ASP A 29 -11.26 10.52 11.03
N PHE A 30 -10.04 10.76 11.51
CA PHE A 30 -9.08 9.70 11.84
C PHE A 30 -9.53 8.86 13.03
N VAL A 31 -9.93 9.49 14.14
CA VAL A 31 -10.39 8.78 15.34
C VAL A 31 -11.57 7.86 15.01
N ASN A 32 -12.54 8.33 14.23
CA ASN A 32 -13.66 7.51 13.79
C ASN A 32 -13.20 6.34 12.90
N ALA A 33 -12.36 6.59 11.90
CA ALA A 33 -11.86 5.53 11.01
C ALA A 33 -11.09 4.45 11.79
N CYS A 34 -10.24 4.86 12.73
CA CYS A 34 -9.48 3.95 13.58
C CYS A 34 -10.40 3.15 14.52
N ALA A 35 -11.39 3.79 15.14
CA ALA A 35 -12.34 3.13 16.02
C ALA A 35 -13.22 2.13 15.25
N GLN A 36 -13.73 2.51 14.08
CA GLN A 36 -14.49 1.64 13.18
C GLN A 36 -13.68 0.39 12.82
N LYS A 37 -12.41 0.57 12.44
CA LYS A 37 -11.53 -0.54 12.06
C LYS A 37 -11.15 -1.43 13.25
N ALA A 38 -10.86 -0.84 14.41
CA ALA A 38 -10.50 -1.58 15.62
C ALA A 38 -11.68 -2.41 16.15
N GLN A 39 -12.90 -1.89 16.06
CA GLN A 39 -14.12 -2.56 16.53
C GLN A 39 -14.81 -3.41 15.44
N LYS A 40 -14.31 -3.39 14.21
CA LYS A 40 -14.93 -4.04 13.04
C LYS A 40 -16.40 -3.63 12.86
N ASN A 41 -16.68 -2.35 13.09
CA ASN A 41 -18.02 -1.77 13.01
C ASN A 41 -17.96 -0.46 12.21
N ASP A 42 -18.27 -0.55 10.93
CA ASP A 42 -18.20 0.59 10.00
C ASP A 42 -19.27 1.67 10.27
N ALA A 43 -20.33 1.33 11.02
CA ALA A 43 -21.37 2.27 11.42
C ALA A 43 -21.02 3.08 12.67
N LEU A 44 -19.93 2.72 13.37
CA LEU A 44 -19.51 3.40 14.59
C LEU A 44 -19.20 4.87 14.33
N ARG A 45 -19.74 5.75 15.18
CA ARG A 45 -19.37 7.16 15.25
C ARG A 45 -19.22 7.54 16.70
N LEU A 46 -18.04 8.04 17.06
CA LEU A 46 -17.78 8.52 18.41
C LEU A 46 -18.19 9.98 18.53
N GLU A 47 -18.88 10.28 19.63
CA GLU A 47 -19.16 11.66 20.05
C GLU A 47 -17.87 12.30 20.58
N GLU A 48 -17.66 13.59 20.31
CA GLU A 48 -16.38 14.26 20.60
C GLU A 48 -16.11 14.44 22.10
N ASP A 49 -17.15 14.44 22.92
CA ASP A 49 -17.13 14.49 24.38
C ASP A 49 -17.06 13.10 25.03
N SER A 50 -17.18 12.03 24.24
CA SER A 50 -17.07 10.67 24.76
C SER A 50 -15.64 10.39 25.28
N LYS A 51 -15.55 9.62 26.37
CA LYS A 51 -14.26 9.22 26.96
C LYS A 51 -13.37 8.49 25.96
N ASP A 52 -13.98 7.64 25.11
CA ASP A 52 -13.25 6.88 24.10
C ASP A 52 -12.67 7.79 23.02
N PHE A 53 -13.44 8.78 22.54
CA PHE A 53 -12.94 9.76 21.59
C PHE A 53 -11.75 10.54 22.15
N MET A 54 -11.89 11.07 23.37
CA MET A 54 -10.83 11.84 24.01
C MET A 54 -9.57 11.00 24.19
N LYS A 55 -9.71 9.73 24.60
CA LYS A 55 -8.56 8.83 24.72
C LYS A 55 -7.83 8.62 23.40
N TRP A 56 -8.55 8.37 22.31
CA TRP A 56 -7.94 8.21 20.98
C TRP A 56 -7.25 9.49 20.51
N LYS A 57 -7.93 10.63 20.67
CA LYS A 57 -7.40 11.94 20.32
C LYS A 57 -6.11 12.24 21.09
N ASP A 58 -6.12 12.09 22.41
CA ASP A 58 -4.96 12.38 23.26
C ASP A 58 -3.80 11.43 22.96
N THR A 59 -4.11 10.16 22.66
CA THR A 59 -3.10 9.17 22.24
C THR A 59 -2.45 9.57 20.91
N MET A 60 -3.23 9.98 19.91
CA MET A 60 -2.72 10.44 18.62
C MET A 60 -1.86 11.69 18.76
N LEU A 61 -2.31 12.68 19.54
CA LEU A 61 -1.56 13.91 19.77
C LEU A 61 -0.26 13.65 20.56
N HIS A 62 -0.27 12.71 21.50
CA HIS A 62 0.94 12.29 22.21
C HIS A 62 1.96 11.63 21.27
N TYR A 63 1.51 10.69 20.43
CA TYR A 63 2.40 10.02 19.50
C TYR A 63 2.84 10.90 18.34
N GLU A 64 2.09 11.94 17.99
CA GLU A 64 2.52 12.91 16.99
C GLU A 64 3.87 13.51 17.38
N VAL A 65 4.01 13.98 18.62
CA VAL A 65 5.26 14.57 19.12
C VAL A 65 6.40 13.55 19.04
N ILE A 66 6.16 12.33 19.52
CA ILE A 66 7.15 11.25 19.50
C ILE A 66 7.57 10.91 18.05
N LEU A 67 6.60 10.85 17.13
CA LEU A 67 6.84 10.53 15.72
C LEU A 67 7.72 11.61 15.07
N LEU A 68 7.37 12.88 15.26
CA LEU A 68 8.12 14.01 14.71
C LEU A 68 9.57 14.06 15.24
N GLU A 69 9.75 13.88 16.55
CA GLU A 69 11.07 13.81 17.17
C GLU A 69 11.88 12.60 16.66
N THR A 70 11.24 11.44 16.52
CA THR A 70 11.89 10.22 16.04
C THR A 70 12.36 10.38 14.58
N LEU A 71 11.60 11.11 13.77
CA LEU A 71 11.97 11.43 12.39
C LEU A 71 12.93 12.62 12.28
N CYS A 72 13.38 13.20 13.40
CA CYS A 72 14.18 14.42 13.41
C CYS A 72 13.54 15.57 12.62
N PHE A 73 12.19 15.61 12.57
CA PHE A 73 11.42 16.51 11.73
C PHE A 73 11.72 16.44 10.22
N ASP A 74 12.40 15.38 9.77
CA ASP A 74 12.60 15.09 8.35
C ASP A 74 11.36 14.40 7.78
N LEU A 75 10.48 15.21 7.21
CA LEU A 75 9.21 14.80 6.62
C LEU A 75 9.23 14.92 5.09
N ALA A 76 10.37 15.32 4.52
CA ALA A 76 10.53 15.52 3.09
C ALA A 76 10.79 14.17 2.41
N ILE A 77 9.71 13.43 2.13
CA ILE A 77 9.81 12.10 1.51
C ILE A 77 9.76 12.23 0.00
N GLU A 78 10.82 11.76 -0.66
CA GLU A 78 10.79 11.53 -2.10
C GLU A 78 10.17 10.17 -2.40
N HIS A 79 9.19 10.14 -3.30
CA HIS A 79 8.47 8.92 -3.66
C HIS A 79 8.95 8.33 -4.99
N PRO A 80 9.04 6.98 -5.10
CA PRO A 80 9.41 6.31 -6.34
C PRO A 80 8.41 6.55 -7.48
N HIS A 81 7.16 6.91 -7.14
CA HIS A 81 6.10 7.21 -8.11
C HIS A 81 6.47 8.37 -9.04
N THR A 82 7.15 9.41 -8.55
CA THR A 82 7.55 10.57 -9.37
C THR A 82 8.52 10.13 -10.45
N HIS A 83 9.59 9.42 -10.07
CA HIS A 83 10.57 8.84 -10.99
C HIS A 83 9.92 7.86 -11.98
N LEU A 84 8.98 7.06 -11.50
CA LEU A 84 8.30 6.10 -12.35
C LEU A 84 7.45 6.78 -13.44
N LEU A 85 6.81 7.91 -13.14
CA LEU A 85 6.05 8.68 -14.14
C LEU A 85 6.96 9.20 -15.25
N GLU A 86 8.16 9.68 -14.90
CA GLU A 86 9.17 10.10 -15.88
C GLU A 86 9.58 8.93 -16.76
N LEU A 87 9.87 7.77 -16.19
CA LEU A 87 10.22 6.56 -16.93
C LEU A 87 9.07 6.06 -17.82
N GLN A 88 7.84 6.10 -17.32
CA GLN A 88 6.66 5.67 -18.08
C GLN A 88 6.40 6.58 -19.28
N SER A 89 6.71 7.89 -19.16
CA SER A 89 6.63 8.83 -20.28
C SER A 89 7.64 8.52 -21.39
N LYS A 90 8.81 7.97 -21.04
CA LYS A 90 9.88 7.60 -21.99
C LYS A 90 9.67 6.23 -22.61
N PHE A 91 9.28 5.24 -21.81
CA PHE A 91 9.33 3.82 -22.20
C PHE A 91 7.95 3.16 -22.36
N ASN A 92 6.84 3.87 -22.14
CA ASN A 92 5.45 3.38 -22.27
C ASN A 92 5.12 2.11 -21.45
N VAL A 93 5.68 2.00 -20.23
CA VAL A 93 5.57 0.77 -19.42
C VAL A 93 4.43 0.85 -18.41
N ARG A 94 3.24 0.40 -18.80
CA ARG A 94 2.00 0.67 -18.04
C ARG A 94 1.84 -0.16 -16.77
N LYS A 95 2.45 -1.35 -16.72
CA LYS A 95 2.31 -2.28 -15.59
C LYS A 95 3.20 -1.92 -14.40
N ALA A 96 4.20 -1.08 -14.60
CA ALA A 96 5.17 -0.73 -13.57
C ALA A 96 4.53 -0.06 -12.35
N TRP A 97 3.51 0.78 -12.56
CA TRP A 97 2.78 1.42 -11.46
C TRP A 97 2.11 0.41 -10.53
N MET A 98 1.43 -0.56 -11.12
CA MET A 98 0.78 -1.62 -10.36
C MET A 98 1.81 -2.43 -9.56
N LEU A 99 2.93 -2.81 -10.19
CA LEU A 99 3.97 -3.61 -9.55
C LEU A 99 4.64 -2.87 -8.40
N LEU A 100 4.96 -1.59 -8.59
CA LEU A 100 5.44 -0.72 -7.53
C LEU A 100 4.47 -0.68 -6.34
N PHE A 101 3.16 -0.53 -6.61
CA PHE A 101 2.13 -0.51 -5.58
C PHE A 101 2.06 -1.84 -4.80
N GLN A 102 2.17 -2.98 -5.49
CA GLN A 102 2.16 -4.29 -4.81
C GLN A 102 3.37 -4.49 -3.89
N SER A 103 4.47 -3.81 -4.17
CA SER A 103 5.69 -3.89 -3.36
C SER A 103 5.71 -2.93 -2.16
N LEU A 104 4.68 -2.08 -1.96
CA LEU A 104 4.58 -1.15 -0.81
C LEU A 104 4.51 -1.84 0.56
N GLY A 105 4.20 -3.14 0.61
CA GLY A 105 4.25 -3.91 1.86
C GLY A 105 5.65 -4.31 2.30
N ALA A 106 6.66 -4.18 1.41
CA ALA A 106 8.07 -4.33 1.75
C ALA A 106 8.65 -2.97 2.21
N PRO A 107 9.68 -2.96 3.07
CA PRO A 107 10.28 -1.72 3.61
C PRO A 107 11.20 -1.02 2.58
N LEU A 108 10.80 -0.96 1.32
CA LEU A 108 11.63 -0.47 0.21
C LEU A 108 12.07 0.97 0.39
N CYS A 109 11.18 1.83 0.93
CA CYS A 109 11.47 3.23 1.21
C CYS A 109 12.51 3.45 2.31
N VAL A 110 12.84 2.42 3.10
CA VAL A 110 13.87 2.48 4.14
C VAL A 110 15.20 1.92 3.61
N LEU A 111 15.14 0.97 2.68
CA LEU A 111 16.31 0.22 2.21
C LEU A 111 16.94 0.79 0.94
N TYR A 112 16.14 1.42 0.07
CA TYR A 112 16.56 1.79 -1.27
C TYR A 112 16.18 3.23 -1.63
N HIS A 113 17.02 3.85 -2.45
CA HIS A 113 16.72 5.17 -3.02
C HIS A 113 15.49 5.10 -3.94
N PRO A 114 14.58 6.09 -3.94
CA PRO A 114 13.35 6.07 -4.75
C PRO A 114 13.57 5.81 -6.25
N LYS A 115 14.63 6.40 -6.84
CA LYS A 115 15.06 6.11 -8.22
C LYS A 115 15.34 4.63 -8.47
N VAL A 116 16.04 3.95 -7.56
CA VAL A 116 16.37 2.52 -7.68
C VAL A 116 15.09 1.68 -7.67
N VAL A 117 14.16 2.01 -6.76
CA VAL A 117 12.86 1.33 -6.66
C VAL A 117 12.02 1.54 -7.92
N ALA A 118 12.01 2.74 -8.49
CA ALA A 118 11.31 3.03 -9.74
C ALA A 118 11.89 2.28 -10.93
N THR A 119 13.22 2.24 -11.06
CA THR A 119 13.92 1.47 -12.10
C THR A 119 13.71 -0.03 -11.93
N ALA A 120 13.71 -0.55 -10.70
CA ALA A 120 13.39 -1.95 -10.44
C ALA A 120 11.94 -2.30 -10.84
N ALA A 121 10.99 -1.41 -10.55
CA ALA A 121 9.59 -1.58 -10.99
C ALA A 121 9.45 -1.56 -12.53
N LEU A 122 10.22 -0.70 -13.20
CA LEU A 122 10.31 -0.64 -14.67
C LEU A 122 10.82 -1.97 -15.23
N LEU A 123 11.99 -2.43 -14.76
CA LEU A 123 12.61 -3.70 -15.16
C LEU A 123 11.69 -4.90 -14.92
N LEU A 124 11.01 -4.93 -13.78
CA LEU A 124 10.06 -5.99 -13.47
C LEU A 124 8.87 -5.96 -14.43
N ALA A 125 8.36 -4.77 -14.76
CA ALA A 125 7.25 -4.63 -15.69
C ALA A 125 7.63 -5.06 -17.10
N THR A 126 8.81 -4.72 -17.60
CA THR A 126 9.30 -5.12 -18.92
C THR A 126 9.58 -6.61 -18.99
N ASN A 127 10.03 -7.24 -17.90
CA ASN A 127 10.19 -8.69 -17.85
C ASN A 127 8.84 -9.45 -17.82
N LEU A 128 7.80 -8.84 -17.24
CA LEU A 128 6.44 -9.42 -17.15
C LEU A 128 5.51 -9.00 -18.30
N SER A 129 5.95 -8.09 -19.16
CA SER A 129 5.24 -7.68 -20.36
C SER A 129 6.09 -8.04 -21.58
N SER A 130 5.47 -8.08 -22.76
CA SER A 130 6.25 -8.21 -24.00
C SER A 130 6.72 -6.83 -24.50
N GLU A 131 6.96 -5.89 -23.58
CA GLU A 131 7.39 -4.52 -23.89
C GLU A 131 8.91 -4.47 -23.79
N GLU A 132 9.56 -4.16 -24.92
CA GLU A 132 11.01 -4.06 -25.01
C GLU A 132 11.47 -2.63 -24.72
N LEU A 133 12.54 -2.50 -23.93
CA LEU A 133 13.21 -1.22 -23.74
C LEU A 133 14.17 -0.95 -24.91
N PRO A 134 14.36 0.33 -25.30
CA PRO A 134 15.37 0.70 -26.29
C PRO A 134 16.79 0.24 -25.93
N GLU A 135 17.64 0.08 -26.93
CA GLU A 135 19.08 -0.10 -26.72
C GLU A 135 19.64 1.09 -25.94
N ASN A 136 20.44 0.82 -24.90
CA ASN A 136 21.02 1.83 -24.00
C ASN A 136 20.03 2.61 -23.12
N TRP A 137 18.81 2.11 -22.88
CA TRP A 137 17.85 2.74 -21.95
C TRP A 137 18.43 3.01 -20.54
N TRP A 138 19.48 2.28 -20.14
CA TRP A 138 20.17 2.49 -18.87
C TRP A 138 20.90 3.83 -18.78
N GLU A 139 21.26 4.45 -19.91
CA GLU A 139 21.90 5.78 -19.92
C GLU A 139 20.93 6.88 -19.48
N ASP A 140 19.63 6.65 -19.64
CA ASP A 140 18.56 7.54 -19.21
C ASP A 140 18.25 7.43 -17.71
N VAL A 141 18.78 6.43 -17.02
CA VAL A 141 18.59 6.21 -15.58
C VAL A 141 19.90 6.40 -14.83
N ASP A 142 19.91 7.37 -13.94
CA ASP A 142 21.03 7.68 -13.04
C ASP A 142 21.04 6.70 -11.84
N VAL A 143 21.20 5.41 -12.13
CA VAL A 143 21.09 4.29 -11.17
C VAL A 143 22.05 3.16 -11.54
N ASP A 144 22.62 2.49 -10.54
CA ASP A 144 23.31 1.21 -10.73
C ASP A 144 22.30 0.12 -11.16
N ILE A 145 22.41 -0.28 -12.43
CA ILE A 145 21.51 -1.26 -13.06
C ILE A 145 21.62 -2.64 -12.42
N GLY A 146 22.82 -3.05 -11.98
CA GLY A 146 22.99 -4.34 -11.29
C GLY A 146 22.15 -4.40 -10.02
N HIS A 147 22.23 -3.32 -9.23
CA HIS A 147 21.44 -3.18 -8.02
C HIS A 147 19.92 -3.09 -8.29
N ALA A 148 19.51 -2.41 -9.37
CA ALA A 148 18.10 -2.36 -9.76
C ALA A 148 17.56 -3.72 -10.22
N HIS A 149 18.39 -4.56 -10.86
CA HIS A 149 18.02 -5.93 -11.21
C HIS A 149 17.85 -6.84 -10.00
N GLU A 150 18.77 -6.75 -9.03
CA GLU A 150 18.66 -7.49 -7.76
C GLU A 150 17.36 -7.11 -7.05
N LEU A 151 17.08 -5.81 -6.91
CA LEU A 151 15.83 -5.35 -6.30
C LEU A 151 14.59 -5.80 -7.11
N ALA A 152 14.64 -5.79 -8.45
CA ALA A 152 13.53 -6.27 -9.26
C ALA A 152 13.24 -7.76 -9.02
N ALA A 153 14.28 -8.57 -8.79
CA ALA A 153 14.14 -9.98 -8.41
C ALA A 153 13.49 -10.13 -7.03
N ASP A 154 13.94 -9.36 -6.04
CA ASP A 154 13.34 -9.34 -4.69
C ASP A 154 11.87 -8.91 -4.73
N MET A 155 11.54 -7.89 -5.52
CA MET A 155 10.16 -7.43 -5.73
C MET A 155 9.28 -8.52 -6.36
N LEU A 156 9.83 -9.29 -7.31
CA LEU A 156 9.13 -10.42 -7.94
C LEU A 156 8.88 -11.57 -6.96
N GLU A 157 9.87 -11.90 -6.14
CA GLU A 157 9.72 -12.92 -5.10
C GLU A 157 8.63 -12.52 -4.10
N TYR A 158 8.70 -11.28 -3.60
CA TYR A 158 7.69 -10.73 -2.70
C TYR A 158 6.28 -10.78 -3.32
N TYR A 159 6.15 -10.37 -4.59
CA TYR A 159 4.88 -10.41 -5.32
C TYR A 159 4.33 -11.84 -5.45
N THR A 160 5.19 -12.79 -5.81
CA THR A 160 4.80 -14.20 -5.98
C THR A 160 4.29 -14.81 -4.67
N ASP A 161 4.98 -14.53 -3.57
CA ASP A 161 4.61 -15.05 -2.26
C ASP A 161 3.31 -14.44 -1.73
N HIS A 162 3.14 -13.12 -1.86
CA HIS A 162 2.03 -12.41 -1.25
C HIS A 162 0.74 -12.43 -2.08
N TYR A 163 0.84 -12.51 -3.41
CA TYR A 163 -0.32 -12.40 -4.30
C TYR A 163 -0.63 -13.70 -5.03
N ILE A 164 0.37 -14.41 -5.56
CA ILE A 164 0.13 -15.63 -6.34
C ILE A 164 -0.13 -16.82 -5.41
N LYS A 165 0.82 -17.13 -4.51
CA LYS A 165 0.69 -18.28 -3.60
C LYS A 165 -0.49 -18.11 -2.64
N LYS A 166 -0.67 -16.90 -2.09
CA LYS A 166 -1.80 -16.62 -1.20
C LYS A 166 -3.16 -16.74 -1.89
N ALA A 167 -3.32 -16.27 -3.13
CA ALA A 167 -4.55 -16.46 -3.91
C ALA A 167 -4.85 -17.94 -4.18
N SER A 168 -3.81 -18.75 -4.44
CA SER A 168 -3.96 -20.21 -4.61
C SER A 168 -4.38 -20.91 -3.32
N SER A 169 -3.94 -20.43 -2.16
CA SER A 169 -4.29 -20.99 -0.84
C SER A 169 -5.65 -20.53 -0.29
N GLN A 170 -6.22 -19.43 -0.84
CA GLN A 170 -7.52 -18.89 -0.42
C GLN A 170 -8.72 -19.41 -1.25
N SER A 171 -8.54 -20.46 -2.05
CA SER A 171 -9.66 -21.15 -2.70
C SER A 171 -10.14 -22.36 -1.89
N PRO A 172 -11.15 -22.21 -1.01
CA PRO A 172 -12.06 -23.30 -0.69
C PRO A 172 -13.49 -22.99 -1.18
N HIS A 173 -14.07 -23.97 -1.88
CA HIS A 173 -15.47 -24.09 -2.33
C HIS A 173 -15.89 -23.37 -3.64
N ARG A 174 -15.48 -23.96 -4.76
CA ARG A 174 -16.33 -24.04 -5.96
C ARG A 174 -16.57 -25.49 -6.33
N SER A 175 -17.40 -26.19 -5.56
CA SER A 175 -18.09 -27.43 -6.00
C SER A 175 -19.06 -27.86 -4.91
N GLN A 176 -20.35 -27.58 -5.13
CA GLN A 176 -21.50 -28.44 -4.85
C GLN A 176 -22.79 -27.61 -4.99
N LEU A 177 -23.27 -27.49 -6.22
CA LEU A 177 -24.72 -27.43 -6.44
C LEU A 177 -25.07 -28.75 -7.10
N HIS A 178 -25.43 -29.71 -6.24
CA HIS A 178 -26.05 -30.96 -6.62
C HIS A 178 -27.36 -30.65 -7.36
N HIS A 179 -27.53 -31.35 -8.48
CA HIS A 179 -28.83 -31.67 -9.05
C HIS A 179 -29.78 -32.17 -7.96
N GLN A 180 -30.91 -31.48 -7.78
CA GLN A 180 -32.17 -32.13 -7.44
C GLN A 180 -33.29 -31.50 -8.29
N THR A 181 -33.68 -32.25 -9.31
CA THR A 181 -34.98 -32.19 -9.96
C THR A 181 -36.08 -32.55 -8.96
N SER A 182 -37.10 -31.70 -8.81
CA SER A 182 -38.49 -32.00 -9.18
C SER A 182 -39.54 -31.23 -8.37
N SER A 183 -40.53 -30.73 -9.12
CA SER A 183 -41.96 -30.63 -8.79
C SER A 183 -42.47 -29.51 -7.89
N ASN A 184 -43.01 -28.48 -8.55
CA ASN A 184 -44.34 -27.84 -8.36
C ASN A 184 -44.19 -26.40 -8.85
N GLY A 185 -44.89 -25.88 -9.86
CA GLY A 185 -46.28 -26.08 -10.25
C GLY A 185 -46.91 -24.69 -10.31
N TYR A 186 -47.55 -24.35 -11.44
CA TYR A 186 -48.34 -23.14 -11.71
C TYR A 186 -47.53 -21.86 -12.02
N LEU A 187 -47.84 -21.04 -13.03
CA LEU A 187 -49.06 -20.86 -13.82
C LEU A 187 -48.70 -20.08 -15.12
N SER A 188 -49.21 -20.53 -16.26
CA SER A 188 -49.19 -19.82 -17.55
C SER A 188 -50.32 -18.79 -17.60
N ILE A 189 -50.05 -17.56 -18.05
CA ILE A 189 -50.69 -16.84 -19.17
C ILE A 189 -49.67 -15.84 -19.72
#